data_AF-A0A918X270-F1
#
_entry.id   AF-A0A918X270-F1
#
_cell.length_a   1.000
_cell.length_b   1.000
_cell.length_c   1.000
_cell.angle_alpha   90.00
_cell.angle_beta   90.00
_cell.angle_gamma   90.00
#
_symmetry.space_group_name_H-M   'P 1'
#
loop_
_entity.id
_entity.type
_entity.pdbx_description
1 polymer ?
#
loop_
_entity_poly.entity_id
_entity_poly.type
_entity_poly.pdbx_seq_one_letter_code
_entity_poly.pdbx_strand_id
1 'polypeptide(L)'
;MPARPLARTVASLAVAAAALALTGCATAKEAEPEVKTFAVAGDSLNVTSHGSPTDLVATDRKDVQVTRWFDTGWGSDPESSWELKGDALDLVAQCEGFANCDVRFRVEVPKGLKVLRNGKPTDLKGSPKPPKPPKDTAAPQPRNSETRGE
;
A
#
# COMPACT_ATOMS: atom_id res chain seq x y z
N MET A 1 -47.12 -0.69 -66.07
CA MET A 1 -46.98 -1.97 -65.36
C MET A 1 -45.82 -2.72 -66.01
N PRO A 2 -44.92 -3.45 -65.32
CA PRO A 2 -44.99 -4.01 -63.95
C PRO A 2 -43.87 -3.47 -63.01
N ALA A 3 -44.08 -3.27 -61.70
CA ALA A 3 -44.23 -4.21 -60.58
C ALA A 3 -42.87 -4.58 -59.91
N ARG A 4 -42.73 -4.12 -58.66
CA ARG A 4 -41.64 -4.43 -57.70
C ARG A 4 -41.58 -5.94 -57.43
N PRO A 5 -40.42 -6.51 -57.09
CA PRO A 5 -40.15 -6.87 -55.68
C PRO A 5 -38.63 -6.81 -55.37
N LEU A 6 -38.05 -7.01 -54.20
CA LEU A 6 -38.41 -7.63 -52.93
C LEU A 6 -37.79 -6.80 -51.79
N ALA A 7 -38.46 -6.83 -50.64
CA ALA A 7 -37.90 -6.48 -49.36
C ALA A 7 -36.60 -7.26 -49.09
N ARG A 8 -35.57 -6.56 -48.62
CA ARG A 8 -34.43 -7.14 -47.92
C ARG A 8 -34.31 -6.45 -46.57
N THR A 9 -34.99 -7.06 -45.59
CA THR A 9 -34.73 -6.88 -44.17
C THR A 9 -33.26 -7.26 -43.93
N VAL A 10 -32.42 -6.30 -43.54
CA VAL A 10 -31.10 -6.61 -42.96
C VAL A 10 -31.12 -6.12 -41.53
N ALA A 11 -31.21 -7.09 -40.64
CA ALA A 11 -31.12 -6.93 -39.21
C ALA A 11 -29.71 -6.46 -38.80
N SER A 12 -29.69 -5.50 -37.88
CA SER A 12 -28.80 -5.39 -36.72
C SER A 12 -27.33 -5.81 -36.90
N LEU A 13 -26.43 -4.83 -37.02
CA LEU A 13 -25.11 -4.94 -36.40
C LEU A 13 -24.98 -3.84 -35.34
N ALA A 14 -25.33 -4.18 -34.11
CA ALA A 14 -24.92 -3.41 -32.94
C ALA A 14 -23.40 -3.57 -32.79
N VAL A 15 -22.65 -2.51 -33.05
CA VAL A 15 -21.21 -2.49 -32.84
C VAL A 15 -20.98 -2.36 -31.33
N ALA A 16 -20.69 -3.49 -30.67
CA ALA A 16 -20.28 -3.50 -29.28
C ALA A 16 -18.87 -2.88 -29.19
N ALA A 17 -18.80 -1.63 -28.75
CA ALA A 17 -17.54 -1.00 -28.36
C ALA A 17 -17.07 -1.59 -27.02
N ALA A 18 -16.27 -2.66 -27.08
CA ALA A 18 -15.54 -3.15 -25.92
C ALA A 18 -14.30 -2.26 -25.72
N ALA A 19 -14.46 -1.19 -24.94
CA ALA A 19 -13.32 -0.45 -24.39
C ALA A 19 -12.64 -1.30 -23.32
N LEU A 20 -11.61 -2.07 -23.70
CA LEU A 20 -10.70 -2.70 -22.76
C LEU A 20 -9.70 -1.65 -22.25
N ALA A 21 -10.09 -0.89 -21.24
CA ALA A 21 -9.21 0.04 -20.53
C ALA A 21 -9.04 -0.42 -19.08
N LEU A 22 -8.26 -1.48 -18.85
CA LEU A 22 -7.86 -1.90 -17.50
C LEU A 22 -6.44 -2.50 -17.51
N THR A 23 -5.43 -1.69 -17.82
CA THR A 23 -4.07 -1.95 -17.30
C THR A 23 -3.97 -1.26 -15.94
N GLY A 24 -4.64 -1.83 -14.95
CA GLY A 24 -4.48 -1.41 -13.56
C GLY A 24 -3.08 -1.80 -13.10
N CYS A 25 -2.24 -0.81 -12.81
CA CYS A 25 -1.12 -1.02 -11.88
C CYS A 25 -1.76 -1.24 -10.51
N ALA A 26 -2.00 -2.50 -10.13
CA ALA A 26 -2.35 -2.85 -8.76
C ALA A 26 -1.18 -2.40 -7.87
N THR A 27 -1.43 -1.46 -6.98
CA THR A 27 -0.46 -0.98 -6.00
C THR A 27 -0.93 -1.50 -4.65
N ALA A 28 -0.05 -2.05 -3.82
CA ALA A 28 -0.41 -2.62 -2.50
C ALA A 28 -1.08 -1.63 -1.53
N LYS A 29 -1.30 -0.38 -1.95
CA LYS A 29 -2.09 0.62 -1.21
C LYS A 29 -3.55 0.19 -1.02
N GLU A 30 -4.08 -0.64 -1.91
CA GLU A 30 -5.47 -1.14 -1.82
C GLU A 30 -5.60 -2.48 -1.06
N ALA A 31 -4.49 -3.14 -0.69
CA ALA A 31 -4.55 -4.40 0.06
C ALA A 31 -5.10 -4.19 1.48
N GLU A 32 -5.83 -5.18 2.00
CA GLU A 32 -6.32 -5.12 3.38
C GLU A 32 -5.13 -5.26 4.36
N PRO A 33 -5.00 -4.36 5.35
CA PRO A 33 -3.88 -4.42 6.29
C PRO A 33 -4.03 -5.57 7.28
N GLU A 34 -3.01 -6.41 7.35
CA GLU A 34 -2.85 -7.39 8.43
C GLU A 34 -2.02 -6.78 9.56
N VAL A 35 -2.40 -7.02 10.81
CA VAL A 35 -1.76 -6.43 11.99
C VAL A 35 -1.33 -7.50 12.98
N LYS A 36 -0.09 -7.39 13.47
CA LYS A 36 0.44 -8.25 14.53
C LYS A 36 1.26 -7.44 15.52
N THR A 37 1.07 -7.72 16.80
CA THR A 37 1.77 -7.05 17.91
C THR A 37 2.73 -8.00 18.59
N PHE A 38 3.88 -7.48 19.01
CA PHE A 38 4.92 -8.21 19.70
C PHE A 38 5.37 -7.46 20.94
N ALA A 39 5.61 -8.19 22.03
CA ALA A 39 6.27 -7.64 23.21
C ALA A 39 7.79 -7.69 22.98
N VAL A 40 8.47 -6.55 23.07
CA VAL A 40 9.93 -6.50 23.07
C VAL A 40 10.45 -6.58 24.49
N ALA A 41 11.41 -7.47 24.70
CA ALA A 41 12.21 -7.51 25.91
C ALA A 41 13.54 -6.79 25.64
N GLY A 42 13.86 -5.78 26.46
CA GLY A 42 15.11 -5.01 26.37
C GLY A 42 15.01 -3.69 25.62
N ASP A 43 16.16 -3.09 25.34
CA ASP A 43 16.28 -1.70 24.87
C ASP A 43 16.64 -1.57 23.39
N SER A 44 16.72 -2.69 22.66
CA SER A 44 17.01 -2.72 21.22
C SER A 44 16.09 -3.64 20.44
N LEU A 45 15.93 -3.32 19.16
CA LEU A 45 15.23 -4.14 18.18
C LEU A 45 15.95 -4.07 16.83
N ASN A 46 16.31 -5.21 16.26
CA ASN A 46 16.79 -5.32 14.90
C ASN A 46 15.68 -5.78 13.97
N VAL A 47 15.34 -4.95 12.97
CA VAL A 47 14.33 -5.27 11.98
C VAL A 47 15.02 -5.74 10.69
N THR A 48 14.73 -6.98 10.31
CA THR A 48 15.15 -7.59 9.04
C THR A 48 13.94 -7.72 8.13
N SER A 49 14.06 -7.29 6.88
CA SER A 49 12.92 -7.22 5.94
C SER A 49 13.21 -7.82 4.55
N HIS A 50 14.36 -8.46 4.37
CA HIS A 50 14.72 -9.19 3.14
C HIS A 50 14.47 -8.43 1.82
N GLY A 51 14.64 -7.10 1.84
CA GLY A 51 14.42 -6.24 0.66
C GLY A 51 12.99 -5.73 0.48
N SER A 52 12.03 -6.19 1.29
CA SER A 52 10.66 -5.66 1.30
C SER A 52 10.61 -4.20 1.77
N PRO A 53 9.86 -3.31 1.08
CA PRO A 53 9.62 -1.95 1.54
C PRO A 53 9.06 -1.93 2.96
N THR A 54 9.82 -1.32 3.89
CA THR A 54 9.45 -1.28 5.31
C THR A 54 9.60 0.13 5.87
N ASP A 55 8.48 0.72 6.29
CA ASP A 55 8.48 1.98 7.05
C ASP A 55 8.67 1.68 8.53
N LEU A 56 9.64 2.35 9.16
CA LEU A 56 9.84 2.28 10.60
C LEU A 56 9.40 3.61 11.21
N VAL A 57 8.55 3.56 12.23
CA VAL A 57 7.98 4.76 12.87
C VAL A 57 8.03 4.59 14.37
N ALA A 58 8.57 5.58 15.07
CA ALA A 58 8.53 5.58 16.53
C ALA A 58 7.29 6.33 17.03
N THR A 59 6.58 5.74 17.99
CA THR A 59 5.28 6.20 18.49
C THR A 59 5.22 6.07 20.02
N ASP A 60 4.14 6.53 20.64
CA ASP A 60 3.97 6.51 22.11
C ASP A 60 3.54 5.15 22.68
N ARG A 61 3.39 4.15 21.82
CA ARG A 61 3.02 2.79 22.19
C ARG A 61 4.12 2.07 22.99
N LYS A 62 3.77 0.98 23.66
CA LYS A 62 4.68 0.20 24.51
C LYS A 62 5.06 -1.15 23.91
N ASP A 63 4.35 -1.58 22.88
CA ASP A 63 4.58 -2.79 22.11
C ASP A 63 5.21 -2.47 20.75
N VAL A 64 5.64 -3.48 20.02
CA VAL A 64 5.97 -3.34 18.60
C VAL A 64 4.77 -3.81 17.79
N GLN A 65 4.20 -2.92 16.98
CA GLN A 65 3.13 -3.29 16.05
C GLN A 65 3.68 -3.36 14.63
N VAL A 66 3.42 -4.46 13.95
CA VAL A 66 3.69 -4.61 12.52
C VAL A 66 2.36 -4.59 11.79
N THR A 67 2.27 -3.73 10.78
CA THR A 67 1.18 -3.73 9.81
C THR A 67 1.74 -4.10 8.46
N ARG A 68 1.15 -5.10 7.81
CA ARG A 68 1.51 -5.57 6.47
C ARG A 68 0.37 -5.29 5.51
N TRP A 69 0.71 -4.80 4.34
CA TRP A 69 -0.15 -4.79 3.17
C TRP A 69 0.48 -5.77 2.19
N PHE A 70 -0.25 -6.83 1.85
CA PHE A 70 0.24 -7.85 0.93
C PHE A 70 -0.83 -8.13 -0.12
N ASP A 71 -0.58 -7.65 -1.34
CA ASP A 71 -1.43 -7.93 -2.49
C ASP A 71 -0.79 -9.04 -3.32
N THR A 72 -1.50 -10.16 -3.45
CA THR A 72 -1.04 -11.33 -4.21
C THR A 72 -1.97 -11.58 -5.38
N GLY A 73 -1.43 -11.56 -6.59
CA GLY A 73 -2.18 -11.86 -7.81
C GLY A 73 -2.65 -13.31 -7.86
N TRP A 74 -3.65 -13.59 -8.71
CA TRP A 74 -4.08 -14.96 -8.97
C TRP A 74 -2.93 -15.81 -9.53
N GLY A 75 -2.67 -16.98 -8.92
CA GLY A 75 -1.57 -17.88 -9.31
C GLY A 75 -0.23 -17.60 -8.65
N SER A 76 -0.19 -16.70 -7.65
CA SER A 76 0.99 -16.52 -6.79
C SER A 76 1.15 -17.69 -5.82
N ASP A 77 2.39 -18.06 -5.51
CA ASP A 77 2.73 -18.88 -4.34
C ASP A 77 3.54 -18.02 -3.35
N PRO A 78 2.86 -17.24 -2.48
CA PRO A 78 3.52 -16.29 -1.62
C PRO A 78 4.06 -16.95 -0.35
N GLU A 79 5.35 -16.82 -0.10
CA GLU A 79 5.92 -17.13 1.22
C GLU A 79 5.89 -15.87 2.08
N SER A 80 5.24 -15.93 3.24
CA SER A 80 5.29 -14.81 4.18
C SER A 80 5.30 -15.25 5.63
N SER A 81 6.16 -14.61 6.42
CA SER A 81 6.30 -14.87 7.84
C SER A 81 6.75 -13.60 8.57
N TRP A 82 6.49 -13.58 9.87
CA TRP A 82 6.74 -12.44 10.73
C TRP A 82 6.83 -12.90 12.17
N GLU A 83 8.05 -12.87 12.68
CA GLU A 83 8.42 -13.49 13.94
C GLU A 83 9.40 -12.60 14.71
N LEU A 84 9.20 -12.52 16.03
CA LEU A 84 10.13 -11.88 16.94
C LEU A 84 10.87 -12.96 17.72
N LYS A 85 12.21 -13.02 17.58
CA LYS A 85 13.10 -13.90 18.34
C LYS A 85 14.10 -13.05 19.12
N GLY A 86 13.93 -12.98 20.44
CA GLY A 86 14.75 -12.08 21.27
C GLY A 86 14.53 -10.63 20.86
N ASP A 87 15.57 -9.99 20.33
CA ASP A 87 15.56 -8.63 19.80
C ASP A 87 15.50 -8.55 18.26
N ALA A 88 15.38 -9.69 17.57
CA ALA A 88 15.32 -9.76 16.11
C ALA A 88 13.88 -9.94 15.62
N LEU A 89 13.34 -8.92 14.96
CA LEU A 89 12.09 -8.99 14.22
C LEU A 89 12.38 -9.32 12.76
N ASP A 90 12.02 -10.52 12.34
CA ASP A 90 12.20 -11.00 10.98
C ASP A 90 10.89 -10.89 10.21
N LEU A 91 10.91 -10.16 9.08
CA LEU A 91 9.76 -9.91 8.21
C LEU A 91 10.07 -10.49 6.83
N VAL A 92 9.48 -11.65 6.55
CA VAL A 92 9.59 -12.33 5.26
C VAL A 92 8.31 -12.07 4.48
N ALA A 93 8.48 -11.57 3.27
CA ALA A 93 7.46 -11.62 2.24
C ALA A 93 8.16 -11.77 0.90
N GLN A 94 7.92 -12.91 0.28
CA GLN A 94 8.48 -13.29 -1.00
C GLN A 94 7.34 -13.75 -1.89
N CYS A 95 7.46 -13.44 -3.17
CA CYS A 95 6.63 -14.04 -4.19
C CYS A 95 7.53 -14.73 -5.19
N GLU A 96 7.25 -16.00 -5.43
CA GLU A 96 7.89 -16.76 -6.48
C GLU A 96 7.08 -16.64 -7.79
N GLY A 97 7.78 -16.71 -8.93
CA GLY A 97 7.17 -16.66 -10.26
C GLY A 97 7.06 -15.27 -10.90
N PHE A 98 6.40 -15.20 -12.07
CA PHE A 98 6.19 -13.96 -12.84
C PHE A 98 4.94 -13.17 -12.39
N ALA A 99 4.42 -13.45 -11.19
CA ALA A 99 3.23 -12.78 -10.68
C ALA A 99 3.54 -11.35 -10.23
N ASN A 100 2.57 -10.45 -10.38
CA ASN A 100 2.63 -9.14 -9.75
C ASN A 100 2.29 -9.32 -8.27
N CYS A 101 3.29 -9.17 -7.41
CA CYS A 101 3.11 -9.06 -5.97
C CYS A 101 3.60 -7.69 -5.50
N ASP A 102 2.82 -7.09 -4.62
CA ASP A 102 3.23 -5.86 -3.95
C ASP A 102 3.09 -6.07 -2.45
N VAL A 103 4.19 -5.80 -1.74
CA VAL A 103 4.27 -5.96 -0.29
C VAL A 103 4.88 -4.73 0.35
N ARG A 104 4.28 -4.33 1.46
CA ARG A 104 4.76 -3.23 2.29
C ARG A 104 4.55 -3.56 3.75
N PHE A 105 5.54 -3.22 4.55
CA PHE A 105 5.44 -3.25 6.00
C PHE A 105 5.49 -1.85 6.60
N ARG A 106 4.82 -1.68 7.72
CA ARG A 106 5.02 -0.58 8.66
C ARG A 106 5.24 -1.17 10.04
N VAL A 107 6.35 -0.81 10.66
CA VAL A 107 6.66 -1.22 12.04
C VAL A 107 6.61 0.01 12.91
N GLU A 108 5.72 -0.02 13.89
CA GLU A 108 5.63 0.98 14.93
C GLU A 108 6.35 0.49 16.18
N VAL A 109 7.29 1.29 16.67
CA VAL A 109 8.11 0.97 17.84
C VAL A 109 7.88 1.98 18.96
N PRO A 110 8.12 1.59 20.22
CA PRO A 110 8.17 2.53 21.33
C PRO A 110 9.27 3.57 21.13
N LYS A 111 9.00 4.83 21.49
CA LYS A 111 10.04 5.86 21.59
C LYS A 111 11.12 5.43 22.59
N GLY A 112 12.38 5.69 22.25
CA GLY A 112 13.55 5.36 23.08
C GLY A 112 14.14 3.97 22.82
N LEU A 113 13.43 3.09 22.11
CA LEU A 113 13.96 1.80 21.69
C LEU A 113 15.04 2.00 20.62
N LYS A 114 16.23 1.40 20.80
CA LYS A 114 17.30 1.43 19.80
C LYS A 114 16.94 0.53 18.64
N VAL A 115 16.64 1.13 17.48
CA VAL A 115 16.27 0.35 16.29
C VAL A 115 17.44 0.19 15.32
N LEU A 116 17.68 -1.04 14.91
CA LEU A 116 18.58 -1.42 13.83
C LEU A 116 17.75 -1.84 12.60
N ARG A 117 18.28 -1.58 11.42
CA ARG A 117 17.79 -2.12 10.15
C ARG A 117 18.87 -3.01 9.57
N ASN A 118 18.60 -4.30 9.45
CA ASN A 118 19.57 -5.29 8.96
C ASN A 118 20.94 -5.16 9.68
N GLY A 119 20.92 -5.00 11.00
CA GLY A 119 22.10 -4.83 11.84
C GLY A 119 22.73 -3.43 11.85
N LYS A 120 22.21 -2.47 11.08
CA LYS A 120 22.73 -1.09 11.02
C LYS A 120 21.89 -0.12 11.86
N PRO A 121 22.50 0.78 12.65
CA PRO A 121 21.77 1.82 13.38
C PRO A 121 20.87 2.65 12.47
N THR A 122 19.65 2.91 12.94
CA THR A 122 18.75 3.88 12.33
C THR A 122 18.80 5.19 13.10
N ASP A 123 18.41 6.27 12.44
CA ASP A 123 18.24 7.60 13.02
C ASP A 123 16.84 7.82 13.64
N LEU A 124 16.07 6.74 13.83
CA LEU A 124 14.71 6.79 14.36
C LEU A 124 14.68 7.42 15.75
N LYS A 125 14.47 8.74 15.75
CA LYS A 125 14.19 9.54 16.93
C LYS A 125 12.73 9.94 16.89
N GLY A 126 11.82 9.01 17.19
CA GLY A 126 10.48 9.38 17.68
C GLY A 126 9.59 10.28 16.81
N SER A 127 9.92 10.53 15.54
CA SER A 127 9.27 11.59 14.77
C SER A 127 8.18 10.98 13.89
N PRO A 128 6.90 11.33 14.10
CA PRO A 128 5.83 10.87 13.23
C PRO A 128 6.07 11.47 11.84
N LYS A 129 6.14 10.62 10.80
CA LYS A 129 5.89 11.12 9.44
C LYS A 129 4.42 11.55 9.43
N PRO A 130 4.09 12.82 9.11
CA PRO A 130 2.71 13.24 9.00
C PRO A 130 1.98 12.29 8.03
N PRO A 131 0.71 11.93 8.30
CA PRO A 131 -0.07 11.17 7.35
C PRO A 131 -0.02 11.90 6.00
N LYS A 132 0.31 11.15 4.94
CA LYS A 132 0.25 11.68 3.58
C LYS A 132 -1.17 12.24 3.39
N PRO A 133 -1.34 13.53 3.06
CA PRO A 133 -2.67 14.09 2.89
C PRO A 133 -3.44 13.28 1.83
N PRO A 134 -4.76 13.07 2.01
CA PRO A 134 -5.60 12.46 1.00
C PRO A 134 -5.41 13.19 -0.33
N LYS A 135 -5.30 12.44 -1.43
CA LYS A 135 -5.03 13.01 -2.76
C LYS A 135 -6.14 13.95 -3.27
N ASP A 136 -7.28 13.99 -2.58
CA ASP A 136 -8.48 14.70 -3.04
C ASP A 136 -8.75 16.01 -2.30
N THR A 137 -7.85 16.46 -1.41
CA THR A 137 -8.00 17.78 -0.78
C THR A 137 -7.54 18.86 -1.75
N ALA A 138 -8.48 19.40 -2.53
CA ALA A 138 -8.30 20.69 -3.19
C ALA A 138 -7.90 21.73 -2.13
N ALA A 139 -6.79 22.44 -2.39
CA ALA A 139 -6.33 23.51 -1.53
C ALA A 139 -7.46 24.52 -1.28
N PRO A 140 -7.68 25.00 -0.04
CA PRO A 140 -8.55 26.16 0.18
C PRO A 140 -8.02 27.31 -0.66
N GLN A 141 -8.80 27.77 -1.64
CA GLN A 141 -8.42 28.94 -2.42
C GLN A 141 -8.31 30.15 -1.49
N PRO A 142 -7.31 31.03 -1.70
CA PRO A 142 -7.23 32.28 -0.94
C PRO A 142 -8.51 33.08 -1.20
N ARG A 143 -9.25 33.34 -0.13
CA ARG A 143 -10.43 34.21 -0.15
C ARG A 143 -9.93 35.60 -0.55
N ASN A 144 -10.11 35.99 -1.81
CA ASN A 144 -9.90 37.33 -2.30
C ASN A 144 -10.80 38.28 -1.50
N SER A 145 -10.19 38.97 -0.54
CA SER A 145 -10.78 40.15 0.08
C SER A 145 -10.79 41.26 -0.97
N GLU A 146 -11.82 41.24 -1.82
CA GLU A 146 -12.17 42.40 -2.62
C GLU A 146 -12.48 43.56 -1.66
N THR A 147 -11.61 44.56 -1.77
CA THR A 147 -11.67 45.86 -1.13
C THR A 147 -12.91 46.56 -1.67
N ARG A 148 -13.98 46.65 -0.88
CA ARG A 148 -15.04 47.66 -1.11
C ARG A 148 -14.69 48.89 -0.29
N GLY A 149 -13.98 49.80 -0.93
CA GLY A 149 -14.00 51.21 -0.59
C GLY A 149 -15.26 51.88 -1.18
N GLU A 150 -15.62 52.97 -0.52
CA GLU A 150 -16.71 53.93 -0.76
C GLU A 150 -18.14 53.54 -0.37
#